data_AF-A0A6P0R469-F1
#
_entry.id   AF-A0A6P0R469-F1
#
_cell.length_a   1.000
_cell.length_b   1.000
_cell.length_c   1.000
_cell.angle_alpha   90.00
_cell.angle_beta   90.00
_cell.angle_gamma   90.00
#
_symmetry.space_group_name_H-M   'P 1'
#
loop_
_entity.id
_entity.type
_entity.pdbx_description
1 polymer ?
#
loop_
_entity_poly.entity_id
_entity_poly.type
_entity_poly.pdbx_seq_one_letter_code
_entity_poly.pdbx_strand_id
1 'polypeptide(L)' 'MWRSGKLDDAFKKYKQSIESNPNFAWSYYYLGEILAAQNKWQEAVIQYKEAVIALRIKVRTFLNPVCAA' A
#
# COMPACT_ATOMS: atom_id res chain seq x y z
N MET A 1 24.10 -9.24 8.63
CA MET A 1 23.39 -8.60 7.51
C MET A 1 22.10 -9.37 7.23
N TRP A 2 20.95 -8.97 7.79
CA TRP A 2 19.68 -9.72 7.63
C TRP A 2 18.47 -8.82 7.33
N ARG A 3 18.58 -7.49 7.54
CA ARG A 3 17.48 -6.55 7.32
C ARG A 3 17.22 -6.32 5.83
N SER A 4 18.25 -6.05 5.03
CA SER A 4 18.06 -5.67 3.63
C SER A 4 17.47 -6.79 2.77
N GLY A 5 17.97 -8.03 2.87
CA GLY A 5 17.45 -9.14 2.05
C GLY A 5 15.98 -9.48 2.34
N LYS A 6 15.54 -9.40 3.60
CA LYS A 6 14.13 -9.64 3.97
C LYS A 6 13.20 -8.53 3.51
N LEU A 7 13.70 -7.30 3.40
CA LEU A 7 12.92 -6.14 2.95
C LEU A 7 12.60 -6.23 1.46
N ASP A 8 13.54 -6.70 0.63
CA ASP A 8 13.32 -6.92 -0.81
C ASP A 8 12.30 -8.05 -1.09
N ASP A 9 12.35 -9.15 -0.34
CA ASP A 9 11.34 -10.21 -0.43
C ASP A 9 9.95 -9.73 0.00
N ALA A 10 9.88 -8.94 1.07
CA ALA A 10 8.63 -8.34 1.53
C ALA A 10 8.07 -7.37 0.49
N PHE A 11 8.91 -6.55 -0.14
CA PHE A 11 8.52 -5.65 -1.22
C PHE A 11 7.86 -6.40 -2.38
N LYS A 12 8.46 -7.52 -2.83
CA LYS A 12 7.87 -8.37 -3.88
C LYS A 12 6.50 -8.94 -3.47
N LYS A 13 6.36 -9.44 -2.24
CA LYS A 13 5.09 -10.00 -1.75
C LYS A 13 3.98 -8.95 -1.70
N TYR A 14 4.26 -7.75 -1.21
CA TYR A 14 3.27 -6.67 -1.19
C TYR A 14 2.93 -6.16 -2.59
N LYS A 15 3.89 -6.14 -3.52
CA LYS A 15 3.63 -5.82 -4.93
C LYS A 15 2.68 -6.84 -5.57
N GLN A 16 2.91 -8.14 -5.38
CA GLN A 16 1.98 -9.18 -5.84
C GLN A 16 0.59 -9.06 -5.21
N SER A 17 0.53 -8.66 -3.94
CA SER A 17 -0.74 -8.39 -3.27
C SER A 17 -1.50 -7.21 -3.90
N ILE A 18 -0.80 -6.19 -4.39
CA ILE A 18 -1.41 -5.06 -5.11
C ILE A 18 -1.91 -5.51 -6.48
N GLU A 19 -1.14 -6.33 -7.20
CA GLU A 19 -1.57 -6.91 -8.48
C GLU A 19 -2.82 -7.78 -8.34
N SER A 20 -2.91 -8.53 -7.24
CA SER A 20 -4.09 -9.36 -6.94
C SER A 20 -5.27 -8.54 -6.41
N ASN A 21 -5.00 -7.52 -5.60
CA ASN A 21 -6.00 -6.68 -4.94
C ASN A 21 -5.55 -5.21 -4.89
N PRO A 22 -5.82 -4.43 -5.95
CA PRO A 22 -5.39 -3.04 -6.01
C PRO A 22 -6.06 -2.13 -4.97
N ASN A 23 -7.17 -2.57 -4.36
CA ASN A 23 -7.86 -1.84 -3.30
C ASN A 23 -7.33 -2.13 -1.89
N PHE A 24 -6.24 -2.90 -1.74
CA PHE A 24 -5.70 -3.24 -0.43
C PHE A 24 -4.71 -2.19 0.06
N ALA A 25 -5.25 -1.14 0.71
CA ALA A 25 -4.46 -0.02 1.22
C ALA A 25 -3.32 -0.40 2.18
N TRP A 26 -3.47 -1.49 2.93
CA TRP A 26 -2.41 -1.97 3.83
C TRP A 26 -1.15 -2.38 3.07
N SER A 27 -1.24 -2.91 1.84
CA SER A 27 -0.06 -3.27 1.05
C SER A 27 0.77 -2.05 0.67
N TYR A 28 0.12 -0.95 0.31
CA TYR A 28 0.80 0.32 0.04
C TYR A 28 1.43 0.92 1.31
N TYR A 29 0.75 0.80 2.46
CA TYR A 29 1.32 1.22 3.75
C TYR A 29 2.60 0.44 4.10
N TYR A 30 2.57 -0.90 4.01
CA TYR A 30 3.74 -1.73 4.30
C TYR A 30 4.88 -1.53 3.30
N LEU A 31 4.58 -1.23 2.02
CA LEU A 31 5.60 -0.82 1.04
C LEU A 31 6.27 0.49 1.44
N GLY A 32 5.50 1.46 1.93
CA GLY A 32 6.01 2.71 2.49
C GLY A 32 6.98 2.48 3.65
N GLU A 33 6.60 1.62 4.60
CA GLU A 33 7.45 1.25 5.76
C GLU A 33 8.76 0.59 5.31
N ILE A 34 8.69 -0.31 4.32
CA ILE A 34 9.87 -0.99 3.77
C ILE A 34 10.82 0.01 3.11
N LEU A 35 10.28 0.95 2.32
CA LEU A 35 11.06 1.99 1.65
C LEU A 35 11.65 2.99 2.66
N ALA A 36 10.91 3.34 3.71
CA ALA A 36 11.40 4.16 4.81
C ALA A 36 12.57 3.47 5.54
N ALA A 37 12.47 2.15 5.79
CA ALA A 37 13.55 1.36 6.37
C ALA A 37 14.79 1.24 5.45
N GLN A 38 14.64 1.49 4.15
CA GLN A 38 15.73 1.58 3.17
C GLN A 38 16.26 3.02 2.98
N ASN A 39 15.83 3.98 3.81
CA ASN A 39 16.11 5.42 3.67
C ASN A 39 15.60 6.04 2.36
N LYS A 40 14.67 5.38 1.66
CA LYS A 40 14.03 5.87 0.43
C LYS A 40 12.77 6.66 0.76
N TRP A 41 12.96 7.77 1.47
CA TRP A 41 11.86 8.58 2.01
C TRP A 41 10.92 9.12 0.92
N GLN A 42 11.46 9.49 -0.23
CA GLN A 42 10.67 10.03 -1.36
C GLN A 42 9.71 8.98 -1.93
N GLU A 43 10.21 7.75 -2.14
CA GLU A 43 9.40 6.64 -2.63
C GLU A 43 8.37 6.20 -1.57
N ALA A 44 8.76 6.21 -0.28
CA ALA A 44 7.86 5.88 0.82
C ALA A 44 6.64 6.82 0.87
N VAL A 45 6.86 8.13 0.73
CA VAL A 45 5.77 9.13 0.70
C VAL A 45 4.78 8.87 -0.43
N ILE A 46 5.26 8.46 -1.62
CA ILE A 46 4.39 8.11 -2.74
C ILE A 46 3.51 6.91 -2.38
N GLN A 47 4.10 5.86 -1.79
CA GLN A 47 3.35 4.68 -1.39
C GLN A 47 2.32 4.98 -0.28
N TYR A 48 2.67 5.81 0.71
CA TYR A 48 1.69 6.23 1.72
C TYR A 48 0.53 7.05 1.12
N LYS A 49 0.79 7.89 0.12
CA LYS A 49 -0.27 8.62 -0.59
C LYS A 49 -1.21 7.67 -1.33
N GLU A 50 -0.68 6.69 -2.04
CA GLU A 50 -1.48 5.63 -2.69
C GLU A 50 -2.32 4.85 -1.66
N ALA A 51 -1.75 4.53 -0.49
CA ALA A 51 -2.50 3.89 0.60
C ALA A 51 -3.72 4.71 1.04
N VAL A 52 -3.54 6.03 1.20
CA VAL A 52 -4.63 6.95 1.58
C VAL A 52 -5.68 7.06 0.48
N ILE A 53 -5.26 7.10 -0.79
CA ILE A 53 -6.18 7.12 -1.93
C ILE A 53 -6.97 5.82 -2.01
N ALA A 54 -6.32 4.66 -1.83
CA ALA A 54 -6.97 3.36 -1.79
C ALA A 54 -7.97 3.24 -0.61
N LEU A 55 -7.61 3.74 0.58
CA LEU A 55 -8.54 3.85 1.72
C LEU A 55 -9.72 4.75 1.36
N ARG A 56 -9.47 5.90 0.71
CA ARG A 56 -10.51 6.86 0.33
C ARG A 56 -11.47 6.28 -0.71
N ILE A 57 -10.98 5.53 -1.69
CA ILE A 57 -11.82 4.81 -2.67
C ILE A 57 -12.71 3.82 -1.93
N LYS A 58 -12.15 3.04 -0.99
CA LYS A 58 -12.92 2.10 -0.17
C LYS A 58 -13.99 2.80 0.66
N VAL A 59 -13.67 3.94 1.29
CA VAL A 59 -14.66 4.75 2.03
C VAL A 59 -15.76 5.25 1.09
N ARG A 60 -15.42 5.76 -0.09
CA ARG A 60 -16.42 6.25 -1.06
C ARG A 60 -17.33 5.13 -1.57
N THR A 61 -16.81 3.93 -1.80
CA THR A 61 -17.63 2.79 -2.25
C THR A 61 -18.43 2.16 -1.12
N PHE A 62 -17.96 2.21 0.14
CA PHE A 62 -18.65 1.61 1.29
C PHE A 62 -19.67 2.55 1.96
N LEU A 63 -19.42 3.87 1.98
CA LEU A 63 -20.32 4.88 2.58
C LEU A 63 -21.31 5.51 1.60
N ASN A 64 -21.32 5.06 0.34
CA ASN A 64 -22.29 5.55 -0.65
C ASN A 64 -23.12 4.40 -1.28
N PRO A 65 -23.88 3.61 -0.50
CA PRO A 65 -24.87 2.70 -1.06
C PRO A 65 -26.16 3.41 -1.57
N VAL A 66 -26.22 4.75 -1.57
CA VAL A 66 -27.47 5.52 -1.77
C VAL A 66 -27.86 5.72 -3.25
N CYS A 67 -27.61 4.76 -4.14
CA CYS A 67 -28.20 4.83 -5.49
C CYS A 67 -28.54 3.47 -6.12
N ALA A 68 -28.76 2.45 -5.29
CA ALA A 68 -29.34 1.17 -5.70
C ALA A 68 -30.64 0.92 -4.94
N ALA A 69 -31.64 1.78 -5.16
CA ALA A 69 -33.05 1.55 -4.87
C ALA A 69 -33.90 2.43 -5.79
#